data_AF-A0A3P9CLH1-F1
#
_entry.id   AF-A0A3P9CLH1-F1
#
_cell.length_a   1.000
_cell.length_b   1.000
_cell.length_c   1.000
_cell.angle_alpha   90.00
_cell.angle_beta   90.00
_cell.angle_gamma   90.00
#
_symmetry.space_group_name_H-M   'P 1'
#
loop_
_entity.id
_entity.type
_entity.pdbx_description
1 polymer ?
#
loop_
_entity_poly.entity_id
_entity_poly.type
_entity_poly.pdbx_seq_one_letter_code
_entity_poly.pdbx_strand_id
1 'polypeptide(L)' 'MPGVLGVIARRAAPVLRGHVVAQRASIYTRPAKDKIGSFETAVGLGIFSLTILGPSGWILAHLEDYKKKE' A
#
# COMPACT_ATOMS: atom_id res chain seq x y z
N MET A 1 -21.52 -41.28 -27.22
CA MET A 1 -22.20 -40.56 -26.12
C MET A 1 -21.35 -39.36 -25.70
N PRO A 2 -21.56 -38.16 -26.28
CA PRO A 2 -20.70 -36.99 -26.04
C PRO A 2 -20.98 -36.26 -24.70
N GLY A 3 -22.03 -36.64 -23.98
CA GLY A 3 -22.46 -35.94 -22.76
C GLY A 3 -21.57 -36.15 -21.53
N VAL A 4 -21.01 -37.36 -21.35
CA VAL A 4 -20.25 -37.71 -20.14
C VAL A 4 -18.87 -37.07 -20.14
N LEU A 5 -18.20 -37.05 -21.29
CA LEU A 5 -16.88 -36.45 -21.46
C LEU A 5 -16.89 -34.94 -21.19
N GLY A 6 -17.94 -34.25 -21.63
CA GLY A 6 -18.11 -32.81 -21.41
C GLY A 6 -18.30 -32.45 -19.94
N VAL A 7 -18.98 -33.30 -19.17
CA VAL A 7 -19.17 -33.09 -17.72
C VAL A 7 -17.86 -33.27 -16.95
N ILE A 8 -17.07 -34.29 -17.31
CA ILE A 8 -15.77 -34.54 -16.68
C ILE A 8 -14.78 -33.42 -17.00
N ALA A 9 -14.69 -33.00 -18.27
CA ALA A 9 -13.83 -31.90 -18.69
C ALA A 9 -14.18 -30.57 -17.99
N ARG A 10 -15.48 -30.28 -17.81
CA ARG A 10 -15.96 -29.09 -17.08
C ARG A 10 -15.63 -29.13 -15.58
N ARG A 11 -15.60 -30.32 -14.96
CA ARG A 11 -15.22 -30.49 -13.55
C ARG A 11 -13.71 -30.51 -13.32
N ALA A 12 -12.91 -30.88 -14.31
CA ALA A 12 -11.44 -30.81 -14.26
C ALA A 12 -10.88 -29.42 -14.59
N ALA A 13 -11.65 -28.57 -15.29
CA ALA A 13 -11.26 -27.21 -15.66
C ALA A 13 -10.83 -26.29 -14.49
N PRO A 14 -11.45 -26.33 -13.27
CA PRO A 14 -11.00 -25.53 -12.13
C PRO A 14 -9.66 -26.03 -11.56
N VAL A 15 -9.39 -27.34 -11.66
CA VAL A 15 -8.17 -27.99 -11.14
C VAL A 15 -6.98 -27.72 -12.06
N LEU A 16 -7.20 -27.67 -13.39
CA LEU A 16 -6.16 -27.38 -14.39
C LEU A 16 -5.85 -25.88 -14.53
N ARG A 17 -6.72 -24.99 -14.05
CA ARG A 17 -6.47 -23.53 -13.98
C ARG A 17 -5.67 -23.17 -12.72
N GLY A 18 -4.50 -23.77 -12.59
CA GLY A 18 -3.69 -23.92 -11.37
C GLY A 18 -3.29 -22.66 -10.58
N HIS A 19 -3.70 -21.45 -10.93
CA HIS A 19 -3.38 -20.24 -10.16
C HIS A 19 -4.48 -19.17 -10.18
N VAL A 20 -5.67 -19.48 -10.71
CA VAL A 20 -6.76 -18.50 -10.91
C VAL A 20 -8.00 -18.85 -10.06
N VAL A 21 -7.81 -19.50 -8.92
CA VAL A 21 -8.68 -19.19 -7.78
C VAL A 21 -8.08 -17.93 -7.18
N ALA A 22 -8.48 -16.78 -7.71
CA ALA A 22 -8.20 -15.51 -7.06
C ALA A 22 -8.87 -15.58 -5.69
N GLN A 23 -8.10 -15.97 -4.67
CA GLN A 23 -8.53 -15.97 -3.29
C GLN A 23 -8.78 -14.50 -2.90
N ARG A 24 -9.95 -13.98 -3.28
CA ARG A 24 -10.47 -12.73 -2.74
C ARG A 24 -10.84 -13.04 -1.30
N ALA A 25 -9.87 -12.94 -0.40
CA ALA A 25 -10.18 -12.68 0.98
C ALA A 25 -10.92 -11.33 1.00
N SER A 26 -12.21 -11.37 1.29
CA SER A 26 -12.99 -10.14 1.49
C SER A 26 -12.53 -9.56 2.83
N ILE A 27 -11.52 -8.69 2.79
CA ILE A 27 -11.07 -7.96 3.96
C ILE A 27 -12.08 -6.85 4.20
N TYR A 28 -12.99 -7.09 5.15
CA TYR A 28 -13.91 -6.09 5.66
C TYR A 28 -13.32 -5.48 6.93
N THR A 29 -13.23 -4.15 6.97
CA THR A 29 -12.80 -3.43 8.16
C THR A 29 -14.02 -2.87 8.87
N ARG A 30 -13.98 -2.88 10.22
CA ARG A 30 -14.97 -2.15 11.01
C ARG A 30 -14.78 -0.65 10.79
N PRO A 31 -15.83 0.17 10.98
CA PRO A 31 -15.69 1.63 10.96
C PRO A 31 -14.57 2.10 11.89
N ALA A 32 -13.93 3.22 11.55
CA ALA A 32 -12.91 3.82 12.38
C ALA A 32 -13.45 4.06 13.81
N LYS A 33 -12.68 3.63 14.82
CA LYS A 33 -13.01 3.88 16.23
C LYS A 33 -13.06 5.37 16.50
N ASP A 34 -12.01 6.07 16.05
CA ASP A 34 -11.89 7.52 16.05
C ASP A 34 -11.71 7.99 14.61
N LYS A 35 -12.57 8.92 14.18
CA LYS A 35 -12.53 9.45 12.81
C LYS A 35 -11.51 10.57 12.74
N ILE A 36 -10.39 10.31 12.06
CA ILE A 36 -9.42 11.35 11.74
C ILE A 36 -10.00 12.21 10.61
N GLY A 37 -10.23 13.49 10.89
CA GLY A 37 -10.75 14.44 9.92
C GLY A 37 -9.69 14.91 8.91
N SER A 38 -10.14 15.64 7.88
CA SER A 38 -9.23 16.22 6.88
C SER A 38 -8.20 17.18 7.50
N PHE A 39 -8.62 17.94 8.52
CA PHE A 39 -7.73 18.87 9.23
C PHE A 39 -6.62 18.12 9.98
N GLU A 40 -6.98 17.13 10.80
CA GLU A 40 -6.01 16.32 11.55
C GLU A 40 -5.06 15.57 10.61
N THR A 41 -5.58 15.07 9.49
CA THR A 41 -4.76 14.41 8.45
C THR A 41 -3.75 15.39 7.84
N ALA A 42 -4.18 16.61 7.49
CA ALA A 42 -3.30 17.62 6.92
C ALA A 42 -2.21 18.05 7.92
N VAL A 43 -2.57 18.24 9.18
CA VAL A 43 -1.62 18.56 10.26
C VAL A 43 -0.62 17.42 10.45
N GLY A 44 -1.10 16.18 10.57
CA GLY A 44 -0.25 15.00 10.75
C GLY A 44 0.73 14.82 9.60
N LEU A 45 0.27 14.93 8.35
CA LEU A 45 1.10 14.84 7.15
C LEU A 45 2.10 16.00 7.06
N GLY A 46 1.68 17.22 7.39
CA GLY A 46 2.53 18.40 7.41
C GLY A 46 3.66 18.28 8.45
N ILE A 47 3.33 17.93 9.70
CA ILE A 47 4.31 17.74 10.77
C ILE A 47 5.27 16.60 10.44
N PHE A 48 4.75 15.47 9.95
CA PHE A 48 5.59 14.34 9.52
C PHE A 48 6.60 14.78 8.46
N SER A 49 6.14 15.51 7.44
CA SER A 49 7.00 16.02 6.38
C SER A 49 8.05 16.99 6.90
N LEU A 50 7.66 17.95 7.74
CA LEU A 50 8.57 18.93 8.36
C LEU A 50 9.61 18.28 9.28
N THR A 51 9.25 17.19 9.95
CA THR A 51 10.17 16.46 10.85
C THR A 51 11.31 15.82 10.07
N ILE A 52 11.07 15.34 8.85
CA ILE A 52 12.10 14.75 7.98
C ILE A 52 12.84 15.85 7.21
N LEU A 53 12.10 16.77 6.59
CA LEU A 53 12.66 17.79 5.70
C LEU A 53 13.31 18.94 6.44
N GLY A 54 12.90 19.26 7.67
CA GLY A 54 13.46 20.35 8.46
C GLY A 54 14.95 20.15 8.74
N PRO A 55 15.36 19.06 9.42
CA PRO A 55 16.77 18.78 9.67
C PRO A 55 17.56 18.61 8.37
N SER A 56 16.98 17.92 7.39
CA SER A 56 17.62 17.70 6.09
C SER A 56 17.88 19.01 5.34
N GLY A 57 16.90 19.92 5.34
CA GLY A 57 16.99 21.24 4.73
C GLY A 57 18.00 22.12 5.45
N TRP A 58 18.06 22.06 6.78
CA TRP A 58 19.07 22.78 7.56
C TRP A 58 20.49 22.33 7.18
N ILE A 59 20.74 21.02 7.15
CA ILE A 59 22.04 20.46 6.77
C ILE A 59 22.43 20.89 5.36
N LEU A 60 21.49 20.81 4.41
CA LEU A 60 21.75 21.15 3.02
C LEU A 60 22.03 22.65 2.83
N ALA A 61 21.32 23.51 3.57
CA ALA A 61 21.51 24.96 3.52
C ALA A 61 22.89 25.39 4.02
N HIS A 62 23.49 24.65 4.96
CA HIS A 62 24.79 24.97 5.56
C HIS A 62 25.97 24.23 4.92
N LEU A 63 25.78 23.59 3.76
CA LEU A 63 26.86 22.85 3.10
C LEU A 63 28.08 23.71 2.76
N GLU A 64 27.88 24.98 2.39
CA GLU A 64 28.99 25.88 2.07
C GLU A 64 29.82 26.23 3.31
N ASP A 65 29.18 26.37 4.45
CA ASP A 65 29.86 26.66 5.71
C ASP A 65 30.60 25.42 6.22
N TYR A 66 30.06 24.22 6.03
CA TYR A 66 30.79 22.98 6.34
C TYR A 66 32.01 22.75 5.43
N LYS A 67 32.04 23.33 4.23
CA LYS A 67 33.20 23.23 3.32
C LYS A 67 34.34 24.15 3.72
N LYS A 68 34.05 25.26 4.42
CA LYS A 68 35.07 26.18 4.91
C LYS A 68 35.75 25.51 6.10
N LYS A 69 36.96 25.02 5.87
CA LYS A 69 37.89 24.68 6.95
C LYS A 69 38.57 25.98 7.34
N GLU A 70 38.14 26.59 8.43
CA GLU A 70 39.11 27.35 9.21
C GLU A 70 40.29 26.44 9.59
#